data_AF-A0AAE4NVV4-F1
#
_entry.id   AF-A0AAE4NVV4-F1
#
_cell.length_a   1.000
_cell.length_b   1.000
_cell.length_c   1.000
_cell.angle_alpha   90.00
_cell.angle_beta   90.00
_cell.angle_gamma   90.00
#
_symmetry.space_group_name_H-M   'P 1'
#
loop_
_entity.id
_entity.type
_entity.pdbx_description
1 polymer ?
#
loop_
_entity_poly.entity_id
_entity_poly.type
_entity_poly.pdbx_seq_one_letter_code
_entity_poly.pdbx_strand_id
1 'polypeptide(L)'
;MSYPQLVLKAILGTILAWLPTSPELALEKAYLFPIYVGMTFAGIFYFQKEICLLPRDLMTQNGRSWSKVFLYSSLFTLIIGYPLGKTLGTLGIQTLLILDVALGVVLLILGTLERVPFNLPGDIKDFFLSFLVGTAQGLSSPGPSRALTSLIAASMIESDVRDAVRATLLASPAYFALRAMLLKESGLVGIDGIILSSVSFFLSLIIIHFLMKLAAYGRKFLMGYALISLISILWR
;
A
#
# COMPACT_ATOMS: atom_id res chain seq x y z
N MET A 1 -21.72 4.18 -19.66
CA MET A 1 -20.45 3.54 -20.04
C MET A 1 -20.70 2.05 -20.28
N SER A 2 -19.96 1.37 -21.16
CA SER A 2 -20.19 -0.08 -21.36
C SER A 2 -19.56 -0.89 -20.22
N TYR A 3 -20.14 -2.04 -19.86
CA TYR A 3 -19.58 -2.93 -18.84
C TYR A 3 -18.13 -3.35 -19.11
N PRO A 4 -17.69 -3.65 -20.35
CA PRO A 4 -16.29 -3.93 -20.65
C PRO A 4 -15.34 -2.78 -20.29
N GLN A 5 -15.75 -1.53 -20.52
CA GLN A 5 -14.95 -0.36 -20.15
C GLN A 5 -14.85 -0.20 -18.63
N LEU A 6 -15.93 -0.46 -17.89
CA LEU A 6 -15.94 -0.46 -16.41
C LEU A 6 -14.94 -1.48 -15.86
N VAL A 7 -14.99 -2.71 -16.39
CA VAL A 7 -14.07 -3.79 -15.98
C VAL A 7 -12.62 -3.42 -16.29
N LEU A 8 -12.34 -2.86 -17.47
CA LEU A 8 -10.99 -2.43 -17.83
C LEU A 8 -10.46 -1.35 -16.87
N LYS A 9 -11.29 -0.38 -16.50
CA LYS A 9 -10.93 0.68 -15.55
C LYS A 9 -10.68 0.11 -14.15
N ALA A 10 -11.48 -0.86 -13.70
CA ALA A 10 -11.26 -1.57 -12.44
C ALA A 10 -9.94 -2.34 -12.44
N ILE A 11 -9.64 -3.07 -13.52
CA ILE A 11 -8.38 -3.81 -13.67
C ILE A 11 -7.19 -2.86 -13.60
N LEU A 12 -7.18 -1.80 -14.42
CA LEU A 12 -6.09 -0.83 -14.47
C LEU A 12 -5.91 -0.14 -13.11
N GLY A 13 -7.00 0.34 -12.50
CA GLY A 13 -6.91 1.03 -11.21
C GLY A 13 -6.42 0.14 -10.08
N THR A 14 -6.86 -1.11 -10.05
CA THR A 14 -6.40 -2.09 -9.05
C THR A 14 -4.91 -2.38 -9.22
N ILE A 15 -4.44 -2.61 -10.46
CA ILE A 15 -3.03 -2.85 -10.74
C ILE A 15 -2.19 -1.65 -10.32
N LEU A 16 -2.55 -0.45 -10.77
CA LEU A 16 -1.80 0.78 -10.47
C LEU A 16 -1.77 1.12 -8.97
N ALA A 17 -2.79 0.75 -8.21
CA ALA A 17 -2.87 1.02 -6.78
C ALA A 17 -2.01 0.05 -5.92
N TRP A 18 -1.71 -1.14 -6.45
CA TRP A 18 -0.80 -2.12 -5.81
C TRP A 18 0.64 -2.03 -6.30
N LEU A 19 0.87 -1.44 -7.47
CA LEU A 19 2.20 -1.19 -8.02
C LEU A 19 2.80 0.09 -7.44
N PRO A 20 4.11 0.35 -7.63
CA PRO A 20 4.78 1.57 -7.17
C PRO A 20 4.45 2.74 -8.10
N THR A 21 3.15 2.97 -8.26
CA THR A 21 2.54 4.00 -9.09
C THR A 21 1.39 4.65 -8.32
N SER A 22 0.89 5.76 -8.85
CA SER A 22 -0.20 6.54 -8.24
C SER A 22 -1.43 6.48 -9.15
N PRO A 23 -2.46 5.65 -8.84
CA PRO A 23 -3.63 5.45 -9.73
C PRO A 23 -4.45 6.74 -9.92
N GLU A 24 -4.39 7.67 -8.97
CA GLU A 24 -4.99 9.01 -9.04
C GLU A 24 -4.54 9.84 -10.25
N LEU A 25 -3.37 9.53 -10.82
CA LEU A 25 -2.85 10.24 -12.00
C LEU A 25 -3.38 9.69 -13.32
N ALA A 26 -3.96 8.49 -13.32
CA ALA A 26 -4.38 7.79 -14.53
C ALA A 26 -5.90 7.60 -14.66
N LEU A 27 -6.63 7.74 -13.55
CA LEU A 27 -8.07 7.43 -13.48
C LEU A 27 -8.84 8.57 -12.82
N GLU A 28 -10.05 8.80 -13.32
CA GLU A 28 -10.99 9.72 -12.70
C GLU A 28 -11.37 9.23 -11.29
N LYS A 29 -11.51 10.19 -10.37
CA LYS A 29 -11.83 9.94 -8.96
C LYS A 29 -13.08 9.07 -8.76
N ALA A 30 -14.05 9.18 -9.67
CA ALA A 30 -15.30 8.43 -9.63
C ALA A 30 -15.11 6.91 -9.67
N TYR A 31 -14.09 6.42 -10.38
CA TYR A 31 -13.78 5.00 -10.44
C TYR A 31 -13.01 4.52 -9.21
N LEU A 32 -12.23 5.40 -8.58
CA LEU A 32 -11.31 5.01 -7.50
C LEU A 32 -12.04 4.65 -6.20
N PHE A 33 -13.18 5.29 -5.90
CA PHE A 33 -13.97 4.96 -4.71
C PHE A 33 -14.32 3.46 -4.61
N PRO A 34 -15.07 2.87 -5.56
CA PRO A 34 -15.44 1.46 -5.45
C PRO A 34 -14.22 0.53 -5.59
N ILE A 35 -13.19 0.91 -6.35
CA ILE A 35 -11.93 0.14 -6.45
C ILE A 35 -11.29 0.02 -5.07
N TYR A 36 -11.13 1.12 -4.34
CA TYR A 36 -10.52 1.13 -3.02
C TYR A 36 -11.36 0.39 -1.97
N VAL A 37 -12.68 0.39 -2.09
CA VAL A 37 -13.54 -0.49 -1.26
C VAL A 37 -13.19 -1.96 -1.50
N GLY A 38 -13.15 -2.41 -2.75
CA GLY A 38 -12.78 -3.78 -3.10
C GLY A 38 -11.38 -4.18 -2.60
N MET A 39 -10.41 -3.28 -2.76
CA MET A 39 -9.03 -3.49 -2.30
C MET A 39 -8.91 -3.58 -0.77
N THR A 40 -9.69 -2.78 -0.05
CA THR A 40 -9.76 -2.81 1.43
C THR A 40 -10.20 -4.20 1.89
N PHE A 41 -11.31 -4.70 1.35
CA PHE A 41 -11.82 -6.03 1.68
C PHE A 41 -10.85 -7.14 1.29
N ALA A 42 -10.18 -7.01 0.14
CA ALA A 42 -9.22 -8.03 -0.30
C ALA A 42 -8.02 -8.12 0.66
N GLY A 43 -7.49 -6.99 1.11
CA GLY A 43 -6.38 -7.00 2.07
C GLY A 43 -6.80 -7.60 3.42
N ILE A 44 -7.98 -7.24 3.95
CA ILE A 44 -8.52 -7.85 5.18
C ILE A 44 -8.73 -9.36 5.00
N PHE A 45 -9.33 -9.77 3.89
CA PHE A 45 -9.61 -11.18 3.61
C PHE A 45 -8.33 -12.01 3.44
N TYR A 46 -7.33 -11.47 2.74
CA TYR A 46 -6.06 -12.16 2.51
C TYR A 46 -5.31 -12.39 3.83
N PHE A 47 -5.25 -11.37 4.69
CA PHE A 47 -4.56 -11.43 5.99
C PHE A 47 -5.50 -11.76 7.16
N GLN A 48 -6.65 -12.38 6.88
CA GLN A 48 -7.66 -12.67 7.91
C GLN A 48 -7.09 -13.50 9.07
N LYS A 49 -6.13 -14.40 8.81
CA LYS A 49 -5.55 -15.25 9.85
C LYS A 49 -4.72 -14.43 10.82
N GLU A 50 -3.98 -13.44 10.34
CA GLU A 50 -3.20 -12.52 11.15
C GLU A 50 -4.12 -11.55 11.89
N ILE A 51 -5.13 -11.00 11.23
CA ILE A 51 -6.04 -10.02 11.82
C ILE A 51 -6.92 -10.66 12.91
N CYS A 52 -7.44 -11.87 12.68
CA CYS A 52 -8.27 -12.57 13.67
C CYS A 52 -7.51 -13.00 14.93
N LEU A 53 -6.17 -12.98 14.93
CA LEU A 53 -5.36 -13.25 16.12
C LEU A 53 -5.26 -12.05 17.06
N LEU A 54 -5.75 -10.87 16.67
CA LEU A 54 -5.65 -9.63 17.45
C LEU A 54 -6.12 -9.77 18.91
N PRO A 55 -7.28 -10.38 19.24
CA PRO A 55 -7.73 -10.50 20.62
C PRO A 55 -6.76 -11.34 21.47
N ARG A 56 -6.17 -12.38 20.88
CA ARG A 56 -5.18 -13.25 21.54
C ARG A 56 -3.86 -12.51 21.74
N ASP A 57 -3.36 -11.85 20.69
CA ASP A 57 -2.07 -11.18 20.69
C ASP A 57 -2.02 -9.94 21.60
N LEU A 58 -3.18 -9.33 21.89
CA LEU A 58 -3.31 -8.29 22.91
C LEU A 58 -3.20 -8.84 24.33
N MET A 59 -3.60 -10.10 24.56
CA MET A 59 -3.54 -10.77 25.86
C MET A 59 -2.20 -11.44 26.14
N THR A 60 -1.48 -11.88 25.10
CA THR A 60 -0.19 -12.57 25.23
C THR A 60 0.98 -11.69 24.79
N GLN A 61 1.95 -11.44 25.68
CA GLN A 61 3.14 -10.62 25.40
C GLN A 61 4.26 -11.34 24.60
N ASN A 62 3.99 -12.50 24.00
CA ASN A 62 5.05 -13.32 23.40
C ASN A 62 5.04 -13.30 21.86
N GLY A 63 6.16 -12.85 21.29
CA GLY A 63 6.51 -13.02 19.88
C GLY A 63 6.08 -11.89 18.94
N ARG A 64 6.67 -11.92 17.74
CA ARG A 64 6.36 -10.98 16.64
C ARG A 64 4.88 -11.08 16.29
N SER A 65 4.14 -9.99 16.44
CA SER A 65 2.70 -9.99 16.26
C SER A 65 2.32 -9.15 15.04
N TRP A 66 2.11 -9.84 13.91
CA TRP A 66 1.59 -9.20 12.70
C TRP A 66 0.23 -8.53 12.94
N SER A 67 -0.58 -9.03 13.87
CA SER A 67 -1.84 -8.39 14.25
C SER A 67 -1.63 -7.02 14.90
N LYS A 68 -0.63 -6.87 15.78
CA LYS A 68 -0.20 -5.56 16.30
C LYS A 68 0.32 -4.66 15.19
N VAL A 69 1.10 -5.21 14.26
CA VAL A 69 1.60 -4.44 13.10
C VAL A 69 0.45 -3.89 12.26
N PHE A 70 -0.57 -4.70 11.99
CA PHE A 70 -1.80 -4.27 11.32
C PHE A 70 -2.49 -3.14 12.08
N LEU A 71 -2.77 -3.33 13.38
CA LEU A 71 -3.51 -2.36 14.19
C LEU A 71 -2.78 -1.03 14.29
N TYR A 72 -1.50 -1.05 14.69
CA TYR A 72 -0.74 0.17 14.90
C TYR A 72 -0.48 0.89 13.58
N SER A 73 -0.13 0.19 12.50
CA SER A 73 0.02 0.85 11.20
C SER A 73 -1.29 1.47 10.71
N SER A 74 -2.44 0.83 10.97
CA SER A 74 -3.75 1.40 10.66
C SER A 74 -4.01 2.68 11.45
N LEU A 75 -3.75 2.67 12.76
CA LEU A 75 -3.89 3.85 13.62
C LEU A 75 -2.96 4.97 13.18
N PHE A 76 -1.68 4.68 12.94
CA PHE A 76 -0.72 5.70 12.50
C PHE A 76 -1.02 6.25 11.12
N THR A 77 -1.56 5.43 10.20
CA THR A 77 -2.07 5.90 8.90
C THR A 77 -3.13 6.98 9.07
N LEU A 78 -4.10 6.75 9.97
CA LEU A 78 -5.25 7.63 10.17
C LEU A 78 -4.92 8.87 11.02
N ILE A 79 -4.17 8.68 12.12
CA ILE A 79 -3.96 9.70 13.15
C ILE A 79 -2.77 10.61 12.83
N ILE A 80 -1.73 10.08 12.19
CA ILE A 80 -0.47 10.81 11.97
C ILE A 80 -0.22 11.00 10.48
N GLY A 81 -0.16 9.91 9.73
CA GLY A 81 0.21 9.93 8.32
C GLY A 81 -0.74 10.79 7.49
N TYR A 82 -2.06 10.59 7.61
CA TYR A 82 -3.03 11.35 6.82
C TYR A 82 -3.04 12.87 7.11
N PRO A 83 -3.09 13.33 8.38
CA PRO A 83 -2.99 14.75 8.67
C PRO A 83 -1.73 15.41 8.11
N LEU A 84 -0.58 14.71 8.16
CA LEU A 84 0.66 15.17 7.55
C LEU A 84 0.60 15.11 6.01
N GLY A 85 -0.02 14.08 5.44
CA GLY A 85 -0.15 13.90 3.98
C GLY A 85 -1.06 14.92 3.32
N LYS A 86 -2.04 15.46 4.05
CA LYS A 86 -2.97 16.48 3.53
C LYS A 86 -2.25 17.72 3.01
N THR A 87 -1.10 18.10 3.59
CA THR A 87 -0.29 19.24 3.10
C THR A 87 0.52 18.89 1.85
N LEU A 88 0.93 17.63 1.68
CA LEU A 88 1.61 17.15 0.46
C LEU A 88 0.64 17.01 -0.72
N GLY A 89 -0.63 16.74 -0.44
CA GLY A 89 -1.67 16.61 -1.45
C GLY A 89 -2.03 17.89 -2.21
N THR A 90 -1.47 19.04 -1.81
CA THR A 90 -1.59 20.31 -2.55
C THR A 90 -0.49 20.49 -3.60
N LEU A 91 0.47 19.57 -3.68
CA LEU A 91 1.54 19.63 -4.67
C LEU A 91 1.00 19.35 -6.08
N GLY A 92 1.59 20.00 -7.08
CA GLY A 92 1.24 19.79 -8.48
C GLY A 92 1.60 18.38 -8.97
N ILE A 93 0.91 17.91 -10.01
CA ILE A 93 1.10 16.57 -10.60
C ILE A 93 2.57 16.33 -10.99
N GLN A 94 3.24 17.32 -11.59
CA GLN A 94 4.65 17.22 -11.96
C GLN A 94 5.57 16.99 -10.75
N THR A 95 5.29 17.66 -9.62
CA THR A 95 6.06 17.48 -8.39
C THR A 95 5.86 16.08 -7.80
N LEU A 96 4.62 15.56 -7.83
CA LEU A 96 4.33 14.20 -7.39
C LEU A 96 5.02 13.15 -8.26
N LEU A 97 5.08 13.37 -9.58
CA LEU A 97 5.83 12.49 -10.48
C LEU A 97 7.31 12.47 -10.11
N ILE A 98 7.94 13.65 -9.94
CA ILE A 98 9.36 13.76 -9.54
C ILE A 98 9.60 13.03 -8.21
N LEU A 99 8.69 13.16 -7.25
CA LEU A 99 8.78 12.48 -5.96
C LEU A 99 8.69 10.96 -6.11
N ASP A 100 7.77 10.45 -6.94
CA ASP A 100 7.66 9.02 -7.26
C ASP A 100 8.95 8.47 -7.90
N VAL A 101 9.59 9.26 -8.78
CA VAL A 101 10.89 8.91 -9.36
C VAL A 101 11.96 8.83 -8.28
N ALA A 102 12.06 9.87 -7.45
CA ALA A 102 13.06 9.96 -6.40
C ALA A 102 12.91 8.80 -5.40
N LEU A 103 11.68 8.47 -5.01
CA LEU A 103 11.38 7.31 -4.17
C LEU A 103 11.71 6.00 -4.89
N GLY A 104 11.45 5.89 -6.19
CA GLY A 104 11.88 4.75 -7.01
C GLY A 104 13.40 4.56 -6.98
N VAL A 105 14.17 5.63 -7.12
CA VAL A 105 15.65 5.60 -7.02
C VAL A 105 16.09 5.19 -5.61
N VAL A 106 15.48 5.74 -4.55
CA VAL A 106 15.76 5.35 -3.16
C VAL A 106 15.51 3.86 -2.97
N LEU A 107 14.38 3.33 -3.46
CA LEU A 107 14.07 1.92 -3.37
C LEU A 107 15.06 1.04 -4.16
N LEU A 108 15.54 1.52 -5.31
CA LEU A 108 16.57 0.85 -6.10
C LEU A 108 17.89 0.77 -5.35
N ILE A 109 18.34 1.88 -4.74
CA ILE A 109 19.54 1.92 -3.87
C ILE A 109 19.37 0.96 -2.69
N LEU A 110 18.20 0.96 -2.06
CA LEU A 110 17.87 0.04 -0.98
C LEU A 110 17.84 -1.43 -1.42
N GLY A 111 17.65 -1.71 -2.72
CA GLY A 111 17.75 -3.03 -3.32
C GLY A 111 19.17 -3.46 -3.65
N THR A 112 20.12 -2.52 -3.82
CA THR A 112 21.52 -2.83 -4.13
C THR A 112 22.42 -2.88 -2.90
N LEU A 113 22.15 -2.06 -1.89
CA LEU A 113 22.97 -2.00 -0.68
C LEU A 113 22.87 -3.26 0.17
N GLU A 114 24.02 -3.70 0.70
CA GLU A 114 24.04 -4.63 1.83
C GLU A 114 23.54 -3.93 3.08
N ARG A 115 22.44 -4.43 3.65
CA ARG A 115 21.89 -3.88 4.89
C ARG A 115 22.56 -4.50 6.09
N VAL A 116 23.00 -3.64 6.99
CA VAL A 116 23.31 -4.03 8.37
C VAL A 116 21.97 -4.15 9.12
N PRO A 117 21.66 -5.30 9.73
CA PRO A 117 20.40 -5.46 10.44
C PRO A 117 20.36 -4.52 11.65
N PHE A 118 19.31 -3.69 11.73
CA PHE A 118 19.00 -2.98 12.97
C PHE A 118 18.57 -3.99 14.03
N ASN A 119 19.44 -4.23 15.01
CA ASN A 119 19.18 -5.19 16.07
C ASN A 119 18.32 -4.52 17.16
N LEU A 120 17.02 -4.41 16.89
CA LEU A 120 16.03 -3.90 17.83
C LEU A 120 15.31 -5.07 18.52
N PRO A 121 14.96 -4.94 19.82
CA PRO A 121 14.06 -5.88 20.48
C PRO A 121 12.74 -6.04 19.71
N GLY A 122 12.17 -7.25 19.69
CA GLY A 122 11.02 -7.59 18.83
C GLY A 122 9.84 -6.64 18.93
N ASP A 123 9.40 -6.29 20.15
CA ASP A 123 8.26 -5.37 20.35
C ASP A 123 8.57 -3.94 19.89
N ILE A 124 9.80 -3.47 20.14
CA ILE A 124 10.26 -2.14 19.69
C ILE A 124 10.31 -2.12 18.17
N LYS A 125 10.83 -3.18 17.55
CA LYS A 125 10.89 -3.33 16.10
C LYS A 125 9.48 -3.31 15.49
N ASP A 126 8.54 -4.07 16.04
CA ASP A 126 7.16 -4.12 15.55
C ASP A 126 6.46 -2.76 15.67
N PHE A 127 6.68 -2.04 16.77
CA PHE A 127 6.16 -0.67 16.94
C PHE A 127 6.74 0.31 15.91
N PHE A 128 8.07 0.37 15.77
CA PHE A 128 8.72 1.27 14.81
C PHE A 128 8.35 0.94 13.36
N LEU A 129 8.28 -0.35 13.03
CA LEU A 129 7.80 -0.80 11.73
C LEU A 129 6.38 -0.28 11.47
N SER A 130 5.48 -0.48 12.42
CA SER A 130 4.09 -0.01 12.32
C SER A 130 4.00 1.49 12.17
N PHE A 131 4.76 2.23 12.97
CA PHE A 131 4.82 3.69 12.95
C PHE A 131 5.30 4.22 11.61
N LEU A 132 6.44 3.73 11.11
CA LEU A 132 7.01 4.19 9.86
C LEU A 132 6.15 3.79 8.66
N VAL A 133 5.70 2.54 8.60
CA VAL A 133 4.85 2.05 7.50
C VAL A 133 3.50 2.75 7.50
N GLY A 134 2.83 2.86 8.65
CA GLY A 134 1.54 3.52 8.77
C GLY A 134 1.63 5.01 8.41
N THR A 135 2.62 5.71 8.96
CA THR A 135 2.85 7.13 8.64
C THR A 135 3.14 7.33 7.16
N ALA A 136 4.01 6.49 6.56
CA ALA A 136 4.33 6.55 5.14
C ALA A 136 3.10 6.30 4.25
N GLN A 137 2.23 5.35 4.62
CA GLN A 137 0.97 5.16 3.89
C GLN A 137 0.05 6.37 4.04
N GLY A 138 -0.13 6.93 5.24
CA GLY A 138 -0.98 8.10 5.39
C GLY A 138 -0.45 9.32 4.63
N LEU A 139 0.88 9.52 4.60
CA LEU A 139 1.55 10.59 3.84
C LEU A 139 1.27 10.51 2.33
N SER A 140 0.98 9.32 1.81
CA SER A 140 0.60 9.12 0.41
C SER A 140 -0.85 9.53 0.08
N SER A 141 -1.64 10.04 1.04
CA SER A 141 -3.05 10.40 0.87
C SER A 141 -3.36 11.89 1.09
N PRO A 142 -3.60 12.70 0.02
CA PRO A 142 -3.15 12.50 -1.35
C PRO A 142 -1.65 12.78 -1.47
N GLY A 143 -0.92 12.05 -2.29
CA GLY A 143 0.51 12.28 -2.38
C GLY A 143 1.24 11.28 -3.29
N PRO A 144 2.52 11.00 -3.00
CA PRO A 144 3.32 10.05 -3.78
C PRO A 144 2.77 8.63 -3.68
N SER A 145 3.34 7.70 -4.43
CA SER A 145 2.93 6.29 -4.41
C SER A 145 3.02 5.71 -3.01
N ARG A 146 1.86 5.26 -2.52
CA ARG A 146 1.73 4.50 -1.27
C ARG A 146 2.69 3.32 -1.22
N ALA A 147 2.78 2.56 -2.31
CA ALA A 147 3.58 1.34 -2.31
C ALA A 147 5.09 1.64 -2.22
N LEU A 148 5.57 2.73 -2.84
CA LEU A 148 6.96 3.17 -2.69
C LEU A 148 7.25 3.64 -1.27
N THR A 149 6.49 4.62 -0.79
CA THR A 149 6.72 5.24 0.52
C THR A 149 6.73 4.20 1.65
N SER A 150 5.72 3.34 1.68
CA SER A 150 5.61 2.32 2.73
C SER A 150 6.60 1.17 2.60
N LEU A 151 6.97 0.75 1.38
CA LEU A 151 7.99 -0.29 1.19
C LEU A 151 9.40 0.21 1.51
N ILE A 152 9.70 1.48 1.23
CA ILE A 152 10.93 2.14 1.66
C ILE A 152 10.98 2.17 3.20
N ALA A 153 9.91 2.64 3.85
CA ALA A 153 9.81 2.68 5.31
C ALA A 153 9.98 1.28 5.93
N ALA A 154 9.27 0.27 5.41
CA ALA A 154 9.37 -1.10 5.88
C ALA A 154 10.78 -1.66 5.69
N SER A 155 11.40 -1.35 4.54
CA SER A 155 12.77 -1.74 4.22
C SER A 155 13.83 -1.15 5.16
N MET A 156 13.60 0.02 5.76
CA MET A 156 14.55 0.57 6.72
C MET A 156 14.62 -0.25 8.01
N ILE A 157 13.57 -0.99 8.34
CA ILE A 157 13.46 -1.79 9.57
C ILE A 157 13.64 -3.29 9.31
N GLU A 158 13.10 -3.80 8.21
CA GLU A 158 13.14 -5.21 7.85
C GLU A 158 14.32 -5.52 6.95
N SER A 159 15.15 -6.48 7.39
CA SER A 159 16.20 -7.08 6.58
C SER A 159 15.65 -8.07 5.55
N ASP A 160 14.56 -8.76 5.89
CA ASP A 160 13.86 -9.67 4.98
C ASP A 160 12.86 -8.88 4.11
N VAL A 161 13.03 -8.96 2.80
CA VAL A 161 12.18 -8.25 1.83
C VAL A 161 10.74 -8.74 1.87
N ARG A 162 10.52 -10.04 2.07
CA ARG A 162 9.18 -10.62 2.15
C ARG A 162 8.44 -10.08 3.36
N ASP A 163 9.12 -9.89 4.48
CA ASP A 163 8.54 -9.28 5.67
C ASP A 163 8.28 -7.77 5.47
N ALA A 164 9.17 -7.05 4.78
CA ALA A 164 8.95 -5.64 4.43
C ALA A 164 7.69 -5.47 3.54
N VAL A 165 7.56 -6.33 2.53
CA VAL A 165 6.39 -6.39 1.65
C VAL A 165 5.15 -6.78 2.44
N ARG A 166 5.24 -7.77 3.33
CA ARG A 166 4.12 -8.18 4.19
C ARG A 166 3.62 -7.02 5.04
N ALA A 167 4.51 -6.30 5.72
CA ALA A 167 4.15 -5.15 6.55
C ALA A 167 3.43 -4.07 5.73
N THR A 168 3.94 -3.79 4.53
CA THR A 168 3.35 -2.84 3.59
C THR A 168 1.94 -3.27 3.16
N LEU A 169 1.77 -4.51 2.72
CA LEU A 169 0.49 -5.04 2.27
C LEU A 169 -0.52 -5.13 3.41
N LEU A 170 -0.06 -5.49 4.61
CA LEU A 170 -0.90 -5.59 5.79
C LEU A 170 -1.45 -4.24 6.24
N ALA A 171 -0.67 -3.16 6.15
CA ALA A 171 -1.13 -1.80 6.47
C ALA A 171 -2.07 -1.19 5.40
N SER A 172 -2.04 -1.73 4.18
CA SER A 172 -2.77 -1.20 3.01
C SER A 172 -4.29 -1.05 3.16
N PRO A 173 -5.01 -1.94 3.86
CA PRO A 173 -6.46 -1.80 4.02
C PRO A 173 -6.87 -0.49 4.68
N ALA A 174 -6.12 -0.01 5.68
CA ALA A 174 -6.44 1.26 6.34
C ALA A 174 -6.28 2.44 5.38
N TYR A 175 -5.23 2.44 4.57
CA TYR A 175 -5.07 3.44 3.51
C TYR A 175 -6.23 3.41 2.51
N PHE A 176 -6.57 2.24 1.97
CA PHE A 176 -7.64 2.15 0.97
C PHE A 176 -9.00 2.51 1.56
N ALA A 177 -9.28 2.11 2.80
CA ALA A 177 -10.49 2.50 3.51
C ALA A 177 -10.56 4.03 3.66
N LEU A 178 -9.47 4.66 4.11
CA LEU A 178 -9.38 6.11 4.23
C LEU A 178 -9.62 6.79 2.88
N ARG A 179 -8.93 6.36 1.81
CA ARG A 179 -9.10 6.94 0.47
C ARG A 179 -10.53 6.76 -0.05
N ALA A 180 -11.14 5.60 0.17
CA ALA A 180 -12.53 5.37 -0.19
C ALA A 180 -13.47 6.33 0.56
N MET A 181 -13.28 6.53 1.87
CA MET A 181 -14.08 7.49 2.64
C MET A 181 -13.94 8.93 2.10
N LEU A 182 -12.73 9.34 1.74
CA LEU A 182 -12.47 10.68 1.20
C LEU A 182 -13.03 10.90 -0.22
N LEU A 183 -13.23 9.82 -0.99
CA LEU A 183 -13.73 9.88 -2.37
C LEU A 183 -15.22 9.54 -2.49
N LYS A 184 -15.89 9.25 -1.38
CA LYS A 184 -17.27 8.75 -1.32
C LYS A 184 -18.26 9.60 -2.13
N GLU A 185 -18.18 10.93 -2.02
CA GLU A 185 -19.12 11.84 -2.68
C GLU A 185 -18.95 11.89 -4.20
N SER A 186 -17.74 11.60 -4.68
CA SER A 186 -17.42 11.58 -6.12
C SER A 186 -17.56 10.20 -6.75
N GLY A 187 -17.78 9.16 -5.95
CA GLY A 187 -17.68 7.77 -6.34
C GLY A 187 -18.88 7.22 -7.10
N LEU A 188 -18.63 6.29 -8.02
CA LEU A 188 -19.70 5.49 -8.62
C LEU A 188 -20.35 4.56 -7.57
N VAL A 189 -21.68 4.53 -7.56
CA VAL A 189 -22.52 3.73 -6.66
C VAL A 189 -23.47 2.82 -7.46
N GLY A 190 -24.25 1.98 -6.77
CA GLY A 190 -25.17 1.05 -7.42
C GLY A 190 -24.44 -0.10 -8.12
N ILE A 191 -25.01 -0.58 -9.23
CA ILE A 191 -24.50 -1.75 -9.98
C ILE A 191 -23.07 -1.52 -10.47
N ASP A 192 -22.78 -0.32 -11.01
CA ASP A 192 -21.44 0.02 -11.50
C ASP A 192 -20.41 -0.06 -10.36
N GLY A 193 -20.72 0.55 -9.21
CA GLY A 193 -19.87 0.47 -8.02
C GLY A 193 -19.64 -0.96 -7.52
N ILE A 194 -20.67 -1.81 -7.54
CA ILE A 194 -20.56 -3.24 -7.18
C ILE A 194 -19.59 -3.94 -8.14
N ILE A 195 -19.74 -3.74 -9.46
CA ILE A 195 -18.87 -4.37 -10.46
C ILE A 195 -17.41 -3.96 -10.25
N LEU A 196 -17.11 -2.66 -10.12
CA LEU A 196 -15.74 -2.21 -9.88
C LEU A 196 -15.17 -2.79 -8.58
N SER A 197 -15.93 -2.74 -7.49
CA SER A 197 -15.50 -3.27 -6.19
C SER A 197 -15.24 -4.77 -6.25
N SER A 198 -16.12 -5.56 -6.88
CA SER A 198 -15.96 -7.01 -7.01
C SER A 198 -14.74 -7.38 -7.86
N VAL A 199 -14.56 -6.75 -9.03
CA VAL A 199 -13.38 -6.98 -9.87
C VAL A 199 -12.10 -6.64 -9.10
N SER A 200 -12.09 -5.49 -8.43
CA SER A 200 -10.93 -5.03 -7.67
C SER A 200 -10.63 -5.93 -6.49
N PHE A 201 -11.65 -6.47 -5.82
CA PHE A 201 -11.49 -7.44 -4.73
C PHE A 201 -10.77 -8.71 -5.21
N PHE A 202 -11.30 -9.39 -6.22
CA PHE A 202 -10.72 -10.65 -6.70
C PHE A 202 -9.32 -10.44 -7.30
N LEU A 203 -9.14 -9.38 -8.09
CA LEU A 203 -7.85 -9.08 -8.68
C LEU A 203 -6.81 -8.70 -7.60
N SER A 204 -7.21 -8.00 -6.54
CA SER A 204 -6.33 -7.70 -5.42
C SER A 204 -5.84 -8.95 -4.70
N LEU A 205 -6.69 -9.96 -4.49
CA LEU A 205 -6.26 -11.22 -3.89
C LEU A 205 -5.16 -11.89 -4.72
N ILE A 206 -5.32 -11.87 -6.04
CA ILE A 206 -4.31 -12.39 -6.99
C ILE A 206 -3.03 -11.58 -6.86
N ILE A 207 -3.11 -10.24 -6.97
CA ILE A 207 -1.93 -9.37 -6.92
C ILE A 207 -1.18 -9.50 -5.59
N ILE A 208 -1.88 -9.44 -4.45
CA ILE A 208 -1.29 -9.59 -3.11
C ILE A 208 -0.54 -10.93 -3.02
N HIS A 209 -1.18 -12.02 -3.46
CA HIS A 209 -0.54 -13.34 -3.46
C HIS A 209 0.72 -13.37 -4.31
N PHE A 210 0.67 -12.81 -5.53
CA PHE A 210 1.83 -12.73 -6.42
C PHE A 210 2.94 -11.85 -5.85
N LEU A 211 2.63 -10.68 -5.30
CA LEU A 211 3.63 -9.80 -4.67
C LEU A 211 4.33 -10.52 -3.50
N MET A 212 3.58 -11.23 -2.66
CA MET A 212 4.15 -12.03 -1.57
C MET A 212 5.04 -13.18 -2.05
N LYS A 213 4.66 -13.82 -3.16
CA LYS A 213 5.46 -14.89 -3.79
C LYS A 213 6.73 -14.33 -4.43
N LEU A 214 6.63 -13.22 -5.15
CA LEU A 214 7.75 -12.56 -5.80
C LEU A 214 8.72 -11.95 -4.77
N ALA A 215 8.23 -11.47 -3.63
CA ALA A 215 9.08 -10.94 -2.57
C ALA A 215 10.07 -11.99 -2.01
N ALA A 216 9.83 -13.28 -2.23
CA ALA A 216 10.78 -14.35 -1.90
C ALA A 216 12.08 -14.28 -2.73
N TYR A 217 12.10 -13.57 -3.87
CA TYR A 217 13.32 -13.28 -4.62
C TYR A 217 14.21 -12.21 -3.96
N GLY A 218 13.82 -11.71 -2.77
CA GLY A 218 14.63 -10.82 -1.96
C GLY A 218 14.93 -9.50 -2.68
N ARG A 219 16.19 -9.11 -2.71
CA ARG A 219 16.65 -7.85 -3.29
C ARG A 219 16.33 -7.71 -4.79
N LYS A 220 16.31 -8.82 -5.55
CA LYS A 220 15.94 -8.80 -6.97
C LYS A 220 14.50 -8.34 -7.17
N PHE A 221 13.60 -8.71 -6.24
CA PHE A 221 12.24 -8.19 -6.24
C PHE A 221 12.21 -6.68 -5.98
N LEU A 222 12.94 -6.18 -4.97
CA LEU A 222 12.98 -4.74 -4.70
C LEU A 222 13.47 -3.94 -5.92
N MET A 223 14.54 -4.40 -6.57
CA MET A 223 15.06 -3.77 -7.78
C MET A 223 14.02 -3.79 -8.90
N GLY A 224 13.43 -4.96 -9.20
CA GLY A 224 12.42 -5.09 -10.24
C GLY A 224 11.17 -4.24 -9.97
N TYR A 225 10.74 -4.19 -8.71
CA TYR A 225 9.62 -3.39 -8.27
C TYR A 225 9.92 -1.88 -8.40
N ALA A 226 11.10 -1.44 -7.98
CA ALA A 226 11.56 -0.05 -8.15
C ALA A 226 11.60 0.38 -9.63
N LEU A 227 12.04 -0.49 -10.53
CA LEU A 227 12.08 -0.22 -11.97
C LEU A 227 10.70 0.07 -12.57
N ILE A 228 9.62 -0.51 -12.01
CA ILE A 228 8.25 -0.23 -12.47
C ILE A 228 7.92 1.26 -12.29
N SER A 229 8.33 1.88 -11.18
CA SER A 229 8.13 3.32 -10.96
C SER A 229 8.83 4.14 -12.05
N LEU A 230 10.09 3.80 -12.35
CA LEU A 230 10.89 4.52 -13.36
C LEU A 230 10.31 4.37 -14.76
N ILE A 231 9.83 3.17 -15.13
CA ILE A 231 9.20 2.93 -16.44
C ILE A 231 7.85 3.63 -16.54
N SER A 232 7.10 3.71 -15.44
CA SER A 232 5.76 4.31 -15.44
C SER A 232 5.73 5.78 -15.84
N ILE A 233 6.87 6.48 -15.73
CA ILE A 233 7.05 7.87 -16.21
C ILE A 233 6.90 7.97 -17.72
N LEU A 234 7.35 6.95 -18.47
CA LEU A 234 7.35 7.01 -19.93
C LEU A 234 5.94 7.03 -20.52
N TRP A 235 4.93 6.62 -19.74
CA TRP A 235 3.55 6.43 -20.18
C TRP A 235 2.57 7.39 -19.49
N ARG A 236 3.07 8.40 -18.77
CA ARG A 236 2.32 9.43 -18.04
C ARG A 236 2.61 10.81 -18.59
#